data_AF-A0A8J7U5S9-F1
#
_entry.id   AF-A0A8J7U5S9-F1
#
_cell.length_a   1.000
_cell.length_b   1.000
_cell.length_c   1.000
_cell.angle_alpha   90.00
_cell.angle_beta   90.00
_cell.angle_gamma   90.00
#
_symmetry.space_group_name_H-M   'P 1'
#
loop_
_entity.id
_entity.type
_entity.pdbx_description
1 polymer ?
#
loop_
_entity_poly.entity_id
_entity_poly.type
_entity_poly.pdbx_seq_one_letter_code
_entity_poly.pdbx_strand_id
1 'polypeptide(L)' 'MANYHAPGTTSATTRYDERGRPISGIDPHGHAWSVTYNDNGQVATYTNPRGMVYDYGYHLRSAITRDDFS' A
#
# COMPACT_ATOMS: atom_id res chain seq x y z
N MET A 1 -23.24 -9.57 18.24
CA MET A 1 -22.10 -8.77 18.72
C MET A 1 -22.00 -7.57 17.79
N ALA A 2 -22.37 -6.38 18.27
CA ALA A 2 -22.39 -5.17 17.46
C ALA A 2 -21.01 -4.49 17.55
N ASN A 3 -20.31 -4.37 16.42
CA ASN A 3 -19.11 -3.55 16.35
C ASN A 3 -19.53 -2.08 16.40
N TYR A 4 -19.47 -1.49 17.61
CA TYR A 4 -19.57 -0.06 17.81
C TYR A 4 -18.37 0.62 17.14
N HIS A 5 -18.53 1.07 15.90
CA HIS A 5 -17.68 2.13 15.36
C HIS A 5 -18.12 3.42 16.05
N ALA A 6 -17.39 3.83 17.08
CA ALA A 6 -17.58 5.16 17.65
C ALA A 6 -17.34 6.21 16.54
N PRO A 7 -18.20 7.23 16.40
CA PRO A 7 -17.98 8.32 15.46
C PRO A 7 -16.75 9.11 15.91
N GLY A 8 -15.59 8.78 15.34
CA GLY A 8 -14.28 9.27 15.76
C GLY A 8 -13.18 8.20 15.72
N THR A 9 -13.52 6.92 15.58
CA THR A 9 -12.52 5.86 15.40
C THR A 9 -12.08 5.82 13.96
N THR A 10 -11.08 6.62 13.64
CA THR A 10 -10.24 6.47 12.47
C THR A 10 -9.50 5.13 12.53
N SER A 11 -10.16 4.05 12.11
CA SER A 11 -9.65 2.67 12.20
C SER A 11 -8.48 2.46 11.25
N ALA A 12 -7.25 2.43 11.80
CA ALA A 12 -6.12 1.94 11.05
C ALA A 12 -6.28 0.44 10.78
N THR A 13 -6.15 0.00 9.53
CA THR A 13 -6.19 -1.42 9.17
C THR A 13 -4.88 -1.78 8.52
N THR A 14 -4.18 -2.79 9.03
CA THR A 14 -2.95 -3.30 8.41
C THR A 14 -3.13 -4.77 8.09
N ARG A 15 -2.80 -5.18 6.87
CA ARG A 15 -2.76 -6.57 6.44
C ARG A 15 -1.33 -7.06 6.40
N TYR A 16 -1.15 -8.33 6.75
CA TYR A 16 0.15 -8.98 6.81
C TYR A 16 0.17 -10.21 5.90
N ASP A 17 1.34 -10.56 5.38
CA ASP A 17 1.58 -11.83 4.72
C ASP A 17 1.76 -12.99 5.72
N GLU A 18 1.93 -14.20 5.21
CA GLU A 18 2.17 -15.42 5.99
C GLU A 18 3.45 -15.38 6.84
N ARG A 19 4.36 -14.46 6.54
CA ARG A 19 5.62 -14.23 7.26
C ARG A 19 5.49 -13.10 8.28
N GLY A 20 4.28 -12.56 8.48
CA GLY A 20 4.00 -11.48 9.42
C GLY A 20 4.49 -10.10 8.97
N ARG A 21 4.75 -9.92 7.67
CA ARG A 21 5.21 -8.64 7.11
C ARG A 21 4.01 -7.86 6.56
N PRO A 22 3.93 -6.55 6.80
CA PRO A 22 2.78 -5.77 6.36
C PRO A 22 2.77 -5.66 4.83
N ILE A 23 1.65 -5.95 4.18
CA ILE A 23 1.49 -5.89 2.71
C ILE A 23 0.53 -4.80 2.25
N SER A 24 -0.30 -4.29 3.14
CA SER A 24 -1.15 -3.12 2.87
C SER A 24 -1.66 -2.52 4.16
N GLY A 25 -1.97 -1.23 4.14
CA GLY A 25 -2.64 -0.60 5.25
C GLY A 25 -3.51 0.56 4.84
N ILE A 26 -4.43 0.94 5.73
CA ILE A 26 -5.18 2.17 5.68
C ILE A 26 -4.88 2.89 6.98
N ASP A 27 -4.36 4.10 6.89
CA ASP A 27 -4.11 4.95 8.03
C ASP A 27 -5.41 5.48 8.62
N PRO A 28 -5.40 5.94 9.88
CA PRO A 28 -6.53 6.62 10.51
C PRO A 28 -7.15 7.72 9.62
N HIS A 29 -6.31 8.43 8.87
CA HIS A 29 -6.74 9.51 7.97
C HIS A 29 -7.39 9.03 6.66
N GLY A 30 -7.61 7.73 6.48
CA GLY A 30 -8.17 7.15 5.24
C GLY A 30 -7.16 6.99 4.11
N HIS A 31 -5.88 7.21 4.39
CA HIS A 31 -4.81 7.04 3.40
C HIS A 31 -4.44 5.57 3.27
N ALA A 32 -4.64 4.99 2.08
CA ALA A 32 -4.30 3.60 1.80
C ALA A 32 -2.89 3.49 1.22
N TRP A 33 -2.14 2.47 1.63
CA TRP A 33 -0.83 2.15 1.06
C TRP A 33 -0.69 0.63 0.89
N SER A 34 0.19 0.21 0.00
CA SER A 34 0.50 -1.21 -0.20
C SER A 34 1.98 -1.43 -0.43
N VAL A 35 2.44 -2.63 -0.10
CA VAL A 35 3.82 -3.04 -0.33
C VAL A 35 3.83 -4.51 -0.73
N THR A 36 4.63 -4.85 -1.73
CA THR A 36 4.88 -6.24 -2.10
C THR A 36 6.33 -6.59 -1.78
N TYR A 37 6.60 -7.86 -1.54
CA TYR A 37 7.94 -8.36 -1.28
C TYR A 37 8.36 -9.36 -2.34
N ASN A 38 9.64 -9.39 -2.70
CA ASN A 38 10.21 -10.44 -3.55
C ASN A 38 10.51 -11.72 -2.74
N ASP A 39 10.96 -12.78 -3.42
CA ASP A 39 11.28 -14.07 -2.79
C ASP A 39 12.42 -13.96 -1.76
N ASN A 40 13.33 -13.00 -1.95
CA ASN A 40 14.39 -12.66 -0.98
C ASN A 40 13.86 -11.91 0.25
N GLY A 41 12.58 -11.54 0.25
CA GLY A 41 11.92 -10.80 1.32
C GLY A 41 12.22 -9.31 1.38
N GLN A 42 12.79 -8.77 0.31
CA GLN A 42 12.98 -7.34 0.12
C GLN A 42 11.70 -6.74 -0.46
N VAL A 43 11.45 -5.45 -0.18
CA VAL A 43 10.36 -4.73 -0.84
C VAL A 43 10.57 -4.82 -2.35
N ALA A 44 9.53 -5.19 -3.09
CA ALA A 44 9.51 -5.20 -4.55
C ALA A 44 8.84 -3.92 -5.06
N THR A 45 7.60 -3.67 -4.61
CA THR A 45 6.86 -2.45 -4.92
C THR A 45 6.29 -1.81 -3.67
N TYR A 46 6.13 -0.49 -3.67
CA TYR A 46 5.42 0.28 -2.65
C TYR A 46 4.46 1.24 -3.33
N THR A 47 3.17 1.17 -3.00
CA THR A 47 2.17 2.13 -3.47
C THR A 47 1.84 3.09 -2.35
N ASN A 48 2.03 4.38 -2.59
CA ASN A 48 1.68 5.41 -1.62
C ASN A 48 0.18 5.77 -1.71
N PRO A 49 -0.36 6.54 -0.74
CA PRO A 49 -1.74 7.01 -0.77
C PRO A 49 -2.10 7.96 -1.92
N ARG A 50 -1.09 8.47 -2.64
CA ARG A 50 -1.27 9.28 -3.85
C ARG A 50 -1.36 8.41 -5.12
N GLY A 51 -1.33 7.08 -4.99
CA GLY A 51 -1.34 6.15 -6.12
C GLY A 51 -0.01 6.03 -6.86
N MET A 52 1.06 6.62 -6.34
CA MET A 52 2.41 6.48 -6.92
C MET A 52 3.01 5.15 -6.47
N VAL A 53 3.53 4.41 -7.45
CA VAL A 53 4.20 3.13 -7.23
C VAL A 53 5.72 3.32 -7.32
N TYR A 54 6.42 2.82 -6.31
CA TYR A 54 7.87 2.83 -6.20
C TYR A 54 8.37 1.40 -6.26
N ASP A 55 9.27 1.10 -7.20
CA ASP A 55 9.93 -0.21 -7.28
C ASP A 55 11.31 -0.16 -6.60
N TYR A 56 11.72 -1.27 -6.00
CA TYR A 56 13.04 -1.39 -5.37
C TYR A 56 14.12 -1.38 -6.45
N GLY A 57 14.89 -0.30 -6.45
CA GLY A 57 15.70 0.15 -7.58
C GLY A 57 15.65 1.67 -7.77
N TYR A 58 14.83 2.39 -6.99
CA TYR A 58 14.65 3.86 -7.07
C TYR A 58 14.18 4.36 -8.43
N HIS A 59 13.79 3.45 -9.33
CA HIS A 59 13.06 3.80 -10.52
C HIS A 59 11.63 4.10 -10.08
N LEU A 60 11.28 5.37 -10.05
CA LEU A 60 9.89 5.79 -10.15
C LEU A 60 9.34 5.10 -11.39
N ARG A 61 8.55 4.04 -11.21
CA ARG A 61 7.69 3.58 -12.28
C ARG A 61 6.60 4.62 -12.33
N SER A 62 6.83 5.68 -13.10
CA SER A 62 5.77 6.59 -13.47
C SER A 62 4.63 5.72 -13.94
N ALA A 63 3.54 5.72 -13.18
CA ALA A 63 2.25 5.25 -13.64
C ALA A 63 1.76 6.27 -14.69
N ILE A 64 2.53 6.43 -15.78
CA ILE A 64 1.97 6.80 -17.05
C ILE A 64 1.20 5.56 -17.49
N THR A 65 -0.02 5.48 -16.96
CA THR A 65 -1.10 4.79 -17.61
C THR A 65 -1.04 5.25 -19.06
N ARG A 66 -0.58 4.33 -19.89
CA ARG A 66 -0.57 4.33 -21.34
C ARG A 66 -1.41 5.46 -21.94
N ASP A 67 -0.76 6.55 -22.31
CA ASP A 67 -1.27 7.42 -23.38
C ASP A 67 -0.08 7.76 -24.28
N ASP A 68 -0.12 7.12 -25.45
CA ASP A 68 0.49 7.56 -26.70
C ASP A 68 1.99 7.85 -26.73
N PHE A 69 2.77 6.85 -27.12
CA PHE A 69 3.94 7.10 -27.96
C PHE A 69 3.48 6.94 -29.42
N SER A 70 3.07 8.05 -30.06
CA SER A 70 3.10 8.22 -31.53
C SER A 70 4.36 8.99 -31.95
#